data_AF-A0A0G1NX44-F1
#
_entry.id   AF-A0A0G1NX44-F1
#
_cell.length_a   1.000
_cell.length_b   1.000
_cell.length_c   1.000
_cell.angle_alpha   90.00
_cell.angle_beta   90.00
_cell.angle_gamma   90.00
#
_symmetry.space_group_name_H-M   'P 1'
#
loop_
_entity.id
_entity.type
_entity.pdbx_description
1 polymer ?
#
loop_
_entity_poly.entity_id
_entity_poly.type
_entity_poly.pdbx_seq_one_letter_code
_entity_poly.pdbx_strand_id
1 'polypeptide(L)'
;RTEAAVDLIIKESTGEPFNFALIAKQNYDESYRYFFENKKSKMFRGEDLVTEQLFIICEDGDTCAPEGHSQYQIAIFGIAKIDREWKLDHLRIYRLIHPKQ
;
A
#
# COMPACT_ATOMS: atom_id res chain seq x y z
N ARG A 1 -0.97 -7.95 13.87
CA ARG A 1 -0.25 -8.14 12.58
C ARG A 1 -0.71 -7.13 11.57
N THR A 2 -1.99 -7.18 11.16
CA THR A 2 -2.66 -6.13 10.36
C THR A 2 -2.41 -4.74 10.93
N GLU A 3 -2.62 -4.56 12.24
CA GLU A 3 -2.34 -3.29 12.91
C GLU A 3 -0.86 -2.88 12.87
N ALA A 4 0.08 -3.81 13.03
CA ALA A 4 1.52 -3.50 12.98
C ALA A 4 1.98 -3.10 11.58
N ALA A 5 1.42 -3.72 10.52
CA ALA A 5 1.66 -3.31 9.15
C ALA A 5 1.09 -1.91 8.88
N VAL A 6 -0.11 -1.63 9.40
CA VAL A 6 -0.74 -0.31 9.33
C VAL A 6 0.09 0.75 10.06
N ASP A 7 0.57 0.45 11.26
CA ASP A 7 1.42 1.36 12.04
C ASP A 7 2.73 1.66 11.32
N LEU A 8 3.34 0.66 10.70
CA LEU A 8 4.52 0.85 9.86
C LEU A 8 4.21 1.78 8.68
N ILE A 9 3.11 1.54 7.95
CA ILE A 9 2.72 2.37 6.80
C ILE A 9 2.46 3.82 7.23
N ILE A 10 1.70 4.04 8.31
CA ILE A 10 1.40 5.39 8.83
C ILE A 10 2.69 6.12 9.22
N LYS A 11 3.63 5.41 9.86
CA LYS A 11 4.93 5.97 10.23
C LYS A 11 5.74 6.34 8.98
N GLU A 12 5.84 5.44 8.01
CA GLU A 12 6.66 5.60 6.81
C GLU A 12 6.03 6.51 5.75
N SER A 13 4.72 6.81 5.86
CA SER A 13 4.07 7.85 5.05
C SER A 13 4.50 9.25 5.47
N THR A 14 5.18 9.38 6.62
CA THR A 14 5.72 10.65 7.15
C THR A 14 4.67 11.76 7.29
N GLY A 15 3.40 11.38 7.50
CA GLY A 15 2.28 12.32 7.63
C GLY A 15 1.74 12.85 6.30
N GLU A 16 2.25 12.38 5.17
CA GLU A 16 1.73 12.70 3.83
C GLU A 16 0.57 11.78 3.44
N PRO A 17 -0.36 12.24 2.58
CA PRO A 17 -1.40 11.40 1.98
C PRO A 17 -0.80 10.20 1.24
N PHE A 18 -1.52 9.08 1.28
CA PHE A 18 -1.10 7.87 0.56
C PHE A 18 -2.29 7.05 0.07
N ASN A 19 -2.09 6.31 -1.00
CA ASN A 19 -2.99 5.24 -1.43
C ASN A 19 -2.57 3.90 -0.85
N PHE A 20 -3.50 2.95 -0.82
CA PHE A 20 -3.27 1.61 -0.28
C PHE A 20 -3.74 0.53 -1.25
N ALA A 21 -2.96 -0.56 -1.36
CA ALA A 21 -3.34 -1.77 -2.06
C ALA A 21 -2.94 -3.03 -1.28
N LEU A 22 -3.67 -4.11 -1.54
CA LEU A 22 -3.40 -5.45 -1.04
C LEU A 22 -3.19 -6.40 -2.22
N ILE A 23 -2.09 -7.15 -2.19
CA ILE A 23 -1.85 -8.30 -3.08
C ILE A 23 -1.88 -9.55 -2.20
N ALA A 24 -2.94 -10.34 -2.33
CA ALA A 24 -3.15 -11.57 -1.57
C ALA A 24 -4.02 -12.54 -2.37
N LYS A 25 -3.96 -13.84 -2.08
CA LYS A 25 -4.86 -14.85 -2.66
C LYS A 25 -6.34 -14.55 -2.41
N GLN A 26 -6.64 -14.01 -1.24
CA GLN A 26 -7.97 -13.52 -0.90
C GLN A 26 -7.88 -12.00 -0.75
N ASN A 27 -8.43 -11.29 -1.71
CA ASN A 27 -8.34 -9.83 -1.82
C ASN A 27 -9.32 -9.13 -0.86
N TYR A 28 -9.09 -9.28 0.45
CA TYR A 28 -9.93 -8.66 1.49
C TYR A 28 -9.15 -7.57 2.23
N ASP A 29 -9.14 -6.37 1.66
CA ASP A 29 -8.41 -5.21 2.17
C ASP A 29 -9.13 -4.48 3.32
N GLU A 30 -10.40 -4.82 3.59
CA GLU A 30 -11.26 -4.15 4.58
C GLU A 30 -10.65 -4.12 5.98
N SER A 31 -9.94 -5.18 6.39
CA SER A 31 -9.31 -5.23 7.71
C SER A 31 -8.24 -4.15 7.88
N TYR A 32 -7.39 -3.95 6.87
CA TYR A 32 -6.36 -2.91 6.90
C TYR A 32 -6.97 -1.51 6.87
N ARG A 33 -7.99 -1.32 6.02
CA ARG A 33 -8.71 -0.06 5.88
C ARG A 33 -9.38 0.37 7.17
N TYR A 34 -10.02 -0.56 7.88
CA TYR A 34 -10.60 -0.30 9.20
C TYR A 34 -9.56 0.30 10.18
N PHE A 35 -8.35 -0.25 10.24
CA PHE A 35 -7.30 0.28 11.11
C PHE A 35 -6.79 1.66 10.64
N PHE A 36 -6.65 1.87 9.33
CA PHE A 36 -6.27 3.17 8.78
C PHE A 36 -7.28 4.27 9.13
N GLU A 37 -8.57 3.95 9.06
CA GLU A 37 -9.67 4.87 9.41
C GLU A 37 -9.72 5.13 10.92
N ASN A 38 -9.64 4.07 11.74
CA ASN A 38 -9.66 4.20 13.20
C ASN A 38 -8.47 5.02 13.73
N LYS A 39 -7.30 4.90 13.09
CA LYS A 39 -6.10 5.69 13.43
C LYS A 39 -6.08 7.08 12.77
N LYS A 40 -7.15 7.47 12.04
CA LYS A 40 -7.27 8.76 11.33
C LYS A 40 -6.09 9.07 10.42
N SER A 41 -5.57 8.04 9.76
CA SER A 41 -4.48 8.19 8.79
C SER A 41 -4.95 8.96 7.55
N LYS A 42 -4.00 9.54 6.81
CA LYS A 42 -4.28 10.20 5.52
C LYS A 42 -4.34 9.21 4.35
N MET A 43 -5.01 8.07 4.56
CA MET A 43 -5.22 7.08 3.52
C MET A 43 -6.38 7.53 2.63
N PHE A 44 -6.15 7.57 1.33
CA PHE A 44 -7.16 7.88 0.32
C PHE A 44 -7.35 6.70 -0.63
N ARG A 45 -8.58 6.49 -1.08
CA ARG A 45 -8.87 5.57 -2.18
C ARG A 45 -8.45 6.25 -3.48
N GLY A 46 -7.90 5.49 -4.42
CA GLY A 46 -7.53 6.02 -5.73
C GLY A 46 -8.72 6.59 -6.52
N GLU A 47 -9.94 6.12 -6.20
CA GLU A 47 -11.21 6.65 -6.72
C GLU A 47 -11.47 8.09 -6.27
N ASP A 48 -11.01 8.46 -5.07
CA ASP A 48 -11.21 9.78 -4.47
C ASP A 48 -10.03 10.73 -4.78
N LEU A 49 -8.80 10.22 -4.62
CA LEU A 49 -7.56 10.96 -4.82
C LEU A 49 -6.41 9.99 -5.12
N VAL A 50 -5.77 10.17 -6.27
CA VAL A 50 -4.45 9.58 -6.55
C VAL A 50 -3.38 10.47 -5.90
N THR A 51 -2.58 9.87 -5.01
CA THR A 51 -1.56 10.56 -4.20
C THR A 51 -0.16 10.36 -4.79
N GLU A 52 0.87 10.93 -4.17
CA GLU A 52 2.26 10.78 -4.63
C GLU A 52 2.93 9.47 -4.15
N GLN A 53 2.27 8.70 -3.29
CA GLN A 53 2.81 7.45 -2.76
C GLN A 53 1.73 6.39 -2.59
N LEU A 54 2.06 5.16 -2.97
CA LEU A 54 1.22 3.99 -2.81
C LEU A 54 1.92 3.00 -1.90
N PHE A 55 1.23 2.60 -0.82
CA PHE A 55 1.68 1.48 0.01
C PHE A 55 0.96 0.20 -0.38
N ILE A 56 1.72 -0.87 -0.52
CA ILE A 56 1.21 -2.18 -0.94
C ILE A 56 1.61 -3.20 0.10
N ILE A 57 0.64 -3.93 0.64
CA ILE A 57 0.91 -5.12 1.44
C ILE A 57 0.80 -6.34 0.53
N CYS A 58 1.80 -7.21 0.61
CA CYS A 58 1.82 -8.48 -0.08
C CYS A 58 1.82 -9.63 0.92
N GLU A 59 0.75 -10.42 0.89
CA GLU A 59 0.58 -11.59 1.76
C GLU A 59 1.07 -12.88 1.11
N ASP A 60 1.21 -12.90 -0.23
CA ASP A 60 1.71 -14.05 -0.99
C ASP A 60 3.25 -14.22 -0.91
N GLY A 61 3.93 -13.47 -0.06
CA GLY A 61 5.36 -13.62 0.22
C GLY A 61 6.25 -13.17 -0.95
N ASP A 62 7.21 -14.01 -1.34
CA ASP A 62 8.33 -13.65 -2.20
C ASP A 62 7.98 -13.51 -3.70
N THR A 63 6.80 -13.97 -4.14
CA THR A 63 6.35 -13.89 -5.54
C THR A 63 5.64 -12.58 -5.89
N CYS A 64 5.78 -11.56 -5.04
CA CYS A 64 5.10 -10.29 -5.25
C CYS A 64 5.75 -9.44 -6.36
N ALA A 65 4.95 -8.99 -7.32
CA ALA A 65 5.37 -8.06 -8.36
C ALA A 65 4.45 -6.83 -8.37
N PRO A 66 4.68 -5.83 -7.49
CA PRO A 66 3.76 -4.69 -7.34
C PRO A 66 3.82 -3.70 -8.51
N GLU A 67 4.96 -3.57 -9.20
CA GLU A 67 5.07 -2.67 -10.36
C GLU A 67 4.26 -3.21 -11.55
N GLY A 68 3.31 -2.42 -12.05
CA GLY A 68 2.46 -2.81 -13.18
C GLY A 68 1.45 -3.93 -12.87
N HIS A 69 1.20 -4.21 -11.59
CA HIS A 69 0.25 -5.24 -11.19
C HIS A 69 -1.18 -4.87 -11.63
N SER A 70 -1.94 -5.85 -12.11
CA SER A 70 -3.31 -5.66 -12.62
C SER A 70 -4.37 -5.41 -11.54
N GLN A 71 -3.95 -5.29 -10.29
CA GLN A 71 -4.86 -5.08 -9.17
C GLN A 71 -5.41 -3.66 -9.24
N TYR A 72 -6.72 -3.48 -9.11
CA TYR A 72 -7.38 -2.20 -9.38
C TYR A 72 -6.72 -1.02 -8.64
N GLN A 73 -6.42 -1.15 -7.35
CA GLN A 73 -5.79 -0.10 -6.55
C GLN A 73 -4.39 0.29 -7.05
N ILE A 74 -3.65 -0.65 -7.66
CA ILE A 74 -2.33 -0.41 -8.24
C ILE A 74 -2.46 0.16 -9.65
N ALA A 75 -3.39 -0.38 -10.44
CA ALA A 75 -3.64 0.06 -11.81
C ALA A 75 -4.15 1.51 -11.87
N ILE A 76 -5.03 1.92 -10.95
CA ILE A 76 -5.52 3.31 -10.88
C ILE A 76 -4.46 4.30 -10.43
N PHE A 77 -3.51 3.85 -9.60
CA PHE A 77 -2.34 4.66 -9.22
C PHE A 77 -1.48 4.93 -10.46
N GLY A 78 -1.36 3.96 -11.37
CA GLY A 78 -0.68 4.14 -12.65
C GLY A 78 0.82 3.84 -12.59
N ILE A 79 1.60 4.48 -13.46
CA ILE A 79 3.03 4.20 -13.57
C ILE A 79 3.75 4.61 -12.29
N ALA A 80 4.38 3.65 -11.64
CA ALA A 80 5.11 3.85 -10.40
C ALA A 80 6.28 2.89 -10.25
N LYS A 81 7.22 3.25 -9.39
CA LYS A 81 8.42 2.47 -9.07
C LYS A 81 8.55 2.24 -7.58
N ILE A 82 9.05 1.07 -7.21
CA ILE A 82 9.37 0.76 -5.81
C ILE A 82 10.50 1.69 -5.37
N ASP A 83 10.22 2.48 -4.34
CA ASP A 83 11.20 3.34 -3.68
C ASP A 83 11.66 2.74 -2.33
N ARG A 84 10.77 2.00 -1.65
CA ARG A 84 11.11 1.28 -0.41
C ARG A 84 10.40 -0.06 -0.30
N GLU A 85 11.04 -0.96 0.44
CA GLU A 85 10.51 -2.28 0.80
C GLU A 85 10.79 -2.57 2.27
N TRP A 86 9.84 -3.21 2.95
CA TRP A 86 9.98 -3.72 4.30
C TRP A 86 9.46 -5.15 4.39
N LYS A 87 10.08 -5.93 5.28
CA LYS A 87 9.63 -7.26 5.65
C LYS A 87 9.08 -7.23 7.07
N LEU A 88 7.82 -7.66 7.23
CA LEU A 88 7.18 -7.80 8.53
C LEU A 88 6.61 -9.23 8.64
N ASP A 89 7.32 -10.09 9.37
CA ASP A 89 7.08 -11.53 9.41
C ASP A 89 7.08 -12.17 8.00
N HIS A 90 5.89 -12.55 7.52
CA HIS A 90 5.61 -13.15 6.21
C HIS A 90 5.04 -12.14 5.21
N LEU A 91 4.78 -10.91 5.66
CA LEU A 91 4.30 -9.82 4.82
C LEU A 91 5.49 -9.09 4.20
N ARG A 92 5.35 -8.76 2.93
CA ARG A 92 6.18 -7.73 2.30
C ARG A 92 5.37 -6.47 2.13
N ILE A 93 5.97 -5.33 2.45
CA ILE A 93 5.34 -4.02 2.36
C ILE A 93 6.18 -3.21 1.40
N TYR A 94 5.56 -2.62 0.40
CA TYR A 94 6.23 -1.80 -0.60
C TYR A 94 5.70 -0.38 -0.54
N ARG A 95 6.58 0.59 -0.79
CA ARG A 95 6.20 1.96 -1.14
C ARG A 95 6.57 2.21 -2.59
N LEU A 96 5.58 2.56 -3.38
CA LEU A 96 5.73 2.97 -4.76
C LEU A 96 5.53 4.48 -4.87
N ILE A 97 6.31 5.12 -5.74
CA ILE A 97 6.19 6.55 -6.07
C ILE A 97 6.13 6.72 -7.58
N HIS A 98 5.56 7.83 -8.05
CA HIS A 98 5.64 8.17 -9.46
C HIS A 98 7.10 8.48 -9.85
N PRO A 99 7.57 7.99 -11.01
CA PRO A 99 8.89 8.35 -11.49
C PRO A 99 8.94 9.87 -11.76
N LYS A 100 10.06 10.50 -11.39
CA LYS A 100 10.31 11.89 -11.78
C LYS A 100 10.43 11.95 -13.30
N GLN A 101 9.65 12.84 -13.93
CA GLN A 101 9.78 13.16 -15.35
C GLN A 101 11.14 13.78 -15.65
#